data_AF-N8VV87-F1
#
_entry.id   AF-N8VV87-F1
#
_cell.length_a   1.000
_cell.length_b   1.000
_cell.length_c   1.000
_cell.angle_alpha   90.00
_cell.angle_beta   90.00
_cell.angle_gamma   90.00
#
_symmetry.space_group_name_H-M   'P 1'
#
loop_
_entity.id
_entity.type
_entity.pdbx_description
1 polymer ?
#
loop_
_entity_poly.entity_id
_entity_poly.type
_entity_poly.pdbx_seq_one_letter_code
_entity_poly.pdbx_strand_id
1 'polypeptide(L)'
;MCQRALSIIYLPEAMKLDRVLFELAAEQSPLTQQFFDASHSRMGNVWCGFFEQAITLNFIQADDPLKQTELIVALMLGTRHHKVLLGLDSVPTTVEIEQMIEQAIELFLLKYQPKF
;
A
#
# COMPACT_ATOMS: atom_id res chain seq x y z
N MET A 1 7.03 -8.07 3.70
CA MET A 1 6.18 -6.90 4.00
C MET A 1 5.04 -6.75 2.99
N CYS A 2 5.33 -6.65 1.69
CA CYS A 2 4.31 -6.46 0.63
C CYS A 2 3.18 -7.50 0.66
N GLN A 3 3.53 -8.79 0.71
CA GLN A 3 2.56 -9.88 0.70
C GLN A 3 1.57 -9.78 1.87
N ARG A 4 2.07 -9.54 3.09
CA ARG A 4 1.22 -9.36 4.27
C ARG A 4 0.30 -8.14 4.13
N ALA A 5 0.81 -7.02 3.59
CA ALA A 5 -0.01 -5.83 3.36
C ALA A 5 -1.15 -6.12 2.39
N LEU A 6 -0.85 -6.71 1.22
CA LEU A 6 -1.86 -7.05 0.21
C LEU A 6 -2.86 -8.11 0.71
N SER A 7 -2.41 -9.11 1.46
CA SER A 7 -3.32 -10.09 2.07
C SER A 7 -4.30 -9.45 3.04
N ILE A 8 -3.88 -8.47 3.84
CA ILE A 8 -4.76 -7.74 4.77
C ILE A 8 -5.73 -6.85 4.01
N ILE A 9 -5.23 -6.07 3.04
CA ILE A 9 -6.05 -5.16 2.23
C ILE A 9 -7.18 -5.92 1.52
N TYR A 10 -6.89 -7.11 0.99
CA TYR A 10 -7.87 -7.91 0.27
C TYR A 10 -8.70 -8.86 1.15
N LEU A 11 -8.63 -8.77 2.49
CA LEU A 11 -9.56 -9.52 3.35
C LEU A 11 -11.00 -9.07 3.07
N PRO A 12 -11.98 -9.99 3.05
CA PRO A 12 -13.39 -9.64 2.83
C PRO A 12 -13.88 -8.56 3.80
N GLU A 13 -13.44 -8.61 5.05
CA GLU A 13 -13.80 -7.65 6.10
C GLU A 13 -13.15 -6.29 5.85
N ALA A 14 -11.88 -6.24 5.43
CA ALA A 14 -11.17 -5.00 5.11
C ALA A 14 -11.81 -4.29 3.91
N MET A 15 -12.12 -5.04 2.85
CA MET A 15 -12.77 -4.49 1.65
C MET A 15 -14.18 -3.94 1.95
N LYS A 16 -14.94 -4.61 2.83
CA LYS A 16 -16.25 -4.09 3.29
C LYS A 16 -16.08 -2.82 4.11
N LEU A 17 -15.08 -2.78 4.98
CA LEU A 17 -14.79 -1.62 5.81
C LEU A 17 -14.37 -0.42 4.97
N ASP A 18 -13.53 -0.61 3.95
CA ASP A 18 -13.16 0.46 3.00
C ASP A 18 -14.37 1.07 2.30
N ARG A 19 -15.35 0.25 1.91
CA ARG A 19 -16.61 0.76 1.33
C ARG A 19 -17.39 1.62 2.32
N VAL A 20 -17.54 1.16 3.57
CA VAL A 20 -18.20 1.94 4.63
C VAL A 20 -17.46 3.25 4.87
N LEU A 21 -16.14 3.28 4.78
CA LEU A 21 -15.36 4.52 4.94
C LEU A 21 -15.64 5.53 3.84
N PHE A 22 -15.87 5.08 2.59
CA PHE A 22 -16.29 5.99 1.53
C PHE A 22 -17.68 6.55 1.76
N GLU A 23 -18.62 5.75 2.29
CA GLU A 23 -19.95 6.25 2.69
C GLU A 23 -19.83 7.30 3.80
N LEU A 24 -19.05 7.01 4.85
CA LEU A 24 -18.77 7.95 5.94
C LEU A 24 -18.07 9.22 5.45
N ALA A 25 -17.15 9.11 4.49
CA ALA A 25 -16.48 10.25 3.89
C ALA A 25 -17.46 11.12 3.08
N ALA A 26 -18.41 10.52 2.36
CA ALA A 26 -19.44 11.25 1.63
C ALA A 26 -20.35 12.06 2.58
N GLU A 27 -20.56 11.56 3.80
CA GLU A 27 -21.28 12.26 4.87
C GLU A 27 -20.40 13.23 5.69
N GLN A 28 -19.12 13.39 5.32
CA GLN A 28 -18.14 14.20 6.06
C GLN A 28 -18.01 13.78 7.54
N SER A 29 -18.17 12.49 7.82
CA SER A 29 -18.07 11.94 9.16
C SER A 29 -16.66 12.10 9.73
N PRO A 30 -16.51 12.54 11.00
CA PRO A 30 -15.19 12.64 11.64
C PRO A 30 -14.54 11.26 11.86
N LEU A 31 -15.30 10.18 11.73
CA LEU A 31 -14.79 8.81 11.85
C LEU A 31 -13.80 8.46 10.74
N THR A 32 -13.90 9.10 9.56
CA THR A 32 -12.97 8.84 8.44
C THR A 32 -11.52 9.15 8.83
N GLN A 33 -11.29 10.29 9.50
CA GLN A 33 -9.95 10.67 9.98
C GLN A 33 -9.47 9.72 11.07
N GLN A 34 -10.32 9.45 12.07
CA GLN A 34 -9.96 8.54 13.17
C GLN A 34 -9.57 7.15 12.66
N PHE A 35 -10.32 6.65 11.67
CA PHE A 35 -10.01 5.38 11.04
C PHE A 35 -8.70 5.45 10.25
N PHE A 36 -8.50 6.49 9.43
CA PHE A 36 -7.29 6.65 8.63
C PHE A 36 -6.04 6.66 9.52
N ASP A 37 -6.08 7.42 10.61
CA ASP A 37 -5.00 7.48 11.60
C ASP A 37 -4.73 6.13 12.26
N ALA A 38 -5.79 5.39 12.59
CA ALA A 38 -5.72 4.07 13.18
C ALA A 38 -5.36 2.95 12.18
N SER A 39 -5.36 3.19 10.87
CA SER A 39 -5.12 2.14 9.87
C SER A 39 -3.95 2.51 8.96
N HIS A 40 -4.21 3.35 7.96
CA HIS A 40 -3.31 3.76 6.91
C HIS A 40 -2.08 4.47 7.48
N SER A 41 -2.25 5.40 8.41
CA SER A 41 -1.10 6.10 9.04
C SER A 41 -0.20 5.14 9.82
N ARG A 42 -0.78 4.19 10.58
CA ARG A 42 0.00 3.16 11.29
C ARG A 42 0.76 2.25 10.33
N MET A 43 0.12 1.82 9.24
CA MET A 43 0.78 1.03 8.20
C MET A 43 1.90 1.83 7.51
N GLY A 44 1.65 3.09 7.19
CA GLY A 44 2.62 4.00 6.58
C GLY A 44 3.88 4.17 7.44
N ASN A 45 3.72 4.33 8.76
CA ASN A 45 4.85 4.43 9.68
C ASN A 45 5.74 3.17 9.68
N VAL A 46 5.14 1.99 9.54
CA VAL A 46 5.89 0.73 9.46
C VAL A 46 6.72 0.67 8.17
N TRP A 47 6.17 1.13 7.04
CA TRP A 47 6.92 1.21 5.78
C TRP A 47 8.02 2.27 5.82
N CYS A 48 7.75 3.43 6.41
CA CYS A 48 8.76 4.46 6.58
C CYS A 48 9.96 3.94 7.38
N GLY A 49 9.73 3.30 8.53
CA GLY A 49 10.81 2.70 9.32
C GLY A 49 11.56 1.57 8.61
N PHE A 50 10.90 0.84 7.70
CA PHE A 50 11.56 -0.14 6.84
C PHE A 50 12.49 0.54 5.82
N PHE A 51 12.03 1.59 5.16
CA PHE A 51 12.83 2.32 4.18
C PHE A 51 13.99 3.09 4.80
N GLU A 52 13.81 3.68 5.99
CA GLU A 52 14.89 4.29 6.76
C GLU A 52 16.05 3.31 7.01
N GLN A 53 15.73 2.06 7.36
CA GLN A 53 16.73 1.00 7.54
C GLN A 53 17.38 0.61 6.21
N ALA A 54 16.60 0.45 5.14
CA ALA A 54 17.12 0.11 3.82
C ALA A 54 18.08 1.18 3.29
N ILE A 55 17.77 2.46 3.52
CA ILE A 55 18.65 3.59 3.20
C ILE A 55 19.92 3.53 4.05
N THR A 56 19.79 3.37 5.38
CA THR A 56 20.93 3.32 6.31
C THR A 56 21.91 2.20 5.96
N LEU A 57 21.41 1.07 5.46
CA LEU A 57 22.20 -0.08 5.03
C LEU A 57 22.64 -0.01 3.56
N ASN A 58 22.35 1.07 2.85
CA ASN A 58 22.66 1.30 1.43
C ASN A 58 22.06 0.25 0.47
N PHE A 59 20.93 -0.35 0.83
CA PHE A 59 20.20 -1.26 -0.06
C PHE A 59 19.42 -0.53 -1.15
N ILE A 60 19.09 0.75 -0.92
CA ILE A 60 18.42 1.63 -1.88
C ILE A 60 19.01 3.05 -1.79
N GLN A 61 18.80 3.84 -2.83
CA GLN A 61 19.15 5.26 -2.82
C GLN A 61 18.36 6.00 -1.72
N ALA A 62 19.06 6.85 -0.96
CA ALA A 62 18.44 7.75 0.00
C ALA A 62 17.43 8.70 -0.67
N ASP A 63 16.23 8.78 -0.09
CA ASP A 63 15.17 9.75 -0.36
C ASP A 63 14.28 9.86 0.89
N ASP A 64 13.22 10.65 0.82
CA ASP A 64 12.18 10.75 1.84
C ASP A 64 11.41 9.40 1.97
N PRO A 65 11.48 8.73 3.14
CA PRO A 65 10.79 7.45 3.38
C PRO A 65 9.27 7.52 3.17
N LEU A 66 8.66 8.69 3.39
CA LEU A 66 7.23 8.86 3.16
C LEU A 66 6.90 8.76 1.67
N LYS A 67 7.68 9.43 0.82
CA LYS A 67 7.52 9.35 -0.65
C LYS A 67 7.78 7.95 -1.18
N GLN A 68 8.75 7.24 -0.60
CA GLN A 68 9.03 5.85 -0.94
C GLN A 68 7.87 4.94 -0.56
N THR A 69 7.27 5.17 0.61
CA THR A 69 6.07 4.47 1.08
C THR A 69 4.87 4.71 0.16
N GLU A 70 4.57 5.97 -0.17
CA GLU A 70 3.49 6.32 -1.10
C GLU A 70 3.69 5.66 -2.47
N LEU A 71 4.92 5.68 -3.01
CA LEU A 71 5.22 5.08 -4.31
C LEU A 71 5.02 3.57 -4.30
N ILE A 72 5.59 2.85 -3.33
CA ILE A 72 5.49 1.39 -3.32
C ILE A 72 4.03 0.93 -3.14
N VAL A 73 3.25 1.63 -2.32
CA VAL A 73 1.82 1.34 -2.13
C VAL A 73 1.04 1.61 -3.42
N ALA A 74 1.31 2.73 -4.09
CA ALA A 74 0.68 3.05 -5.37
C ALA A 74 0.97 1.99 -6.45
N LEU A 75 2.21 1.52 -6.55
CA LEU A 75 2.64 0.48 -7.48
C LEU A 75 1.96 -0.88 -7.18
N MET A 76 1.78 -1.22 -5.91
CA MET A 76 1.13 -2.48 -5.52
C MET A 76 -0.38 -2.48 -5.74
N LEU A 77 -1.06 -1.35 -5.55
CA LEU A 77 -2.54 -1.30 -5.60
C LEU A 77 -3.08 -0.94 -6.99
N GLY A 78 -2.54 0.12 -7.60
CA GLY A 78 -2.95 0.63 -8.90
C GLY A 78 -4.47 0.77 -9.10
N THR A 79 -4.90 0.67 -10.36
CA THR A 79 -6.33 0.71 -10.72
C THR A 79 -7.07 -0.58 -10.37
N ARG A 80 -6.34 -1.70 -10.18
CA ARG A 80 -6.95 -2.99 -9.84
C ARG A 80 -7.66 -2.93 -8.50
N HIS A 81 -7.02 -2.38 -7.47
CA HIS A 81 -7.64 -2.23 -6.15
C HIS A 81 -8.99 -1.51 -6.20
N HIS A 82 -9.09 -0.43 -6.99
CA HIS A 82 -10.33 0.31 -7.21
C HIS A 82 -11.43 -0.54 -7.87
N LYS A 83 -11.07 -1.35 -8.88
CA LYS A 83 -12.04 -2.26 -9.52
C LYS A 83 -12.60 -3.28 -8.54
N VAL A 84 -11.75 -3.86 -7.69
CA VAL A 84 -12.18 -4.81 -6.65
C VAL A 84 -13.06 -4.12 -5.61
N LEU A 85 -12.69 -2.91 -5.16
CA LEU A 85 -13.51 -2.10 -4.26
C LEU A 85 -14.91 -1.88 -4.82
N LEU A 86 -15.02 -1.57 -6.12
CA LEU A 86 -16.29 -1.36 -6.81
C LEU A 86 -17.04 -2.66 -7.17
N GLY A 87 -16.47 -3.83 -6.91
CA GLY A 87 -17.05 -5.12 -7.29
C GLY A 87 -17.03 -5.38 -8.81
N LEU A 88 -16.18 -4.67 -9.54
CA LEU A 88 -15.99 -4.81 -10.99
C LEU A 88 -14.95 -5.89 -11.35
N ASP A 89 -14.23 -6.39 -10.35
CA ASP A 89 -13.21 -7.42 -10.52
C ASP A 89 -13.10 -8.27 -9.23
N SER A 90 -12.55 -9.47 -9.34
CA SER A 90 -12.32 -10.32 -8.16
C SER A 90 -11.06 -9.91 -7.42
N VAL A 91 -11.03 -10.24 -6.13
CA VAL A 91 -9.79 -10.18 -5.33
C VAL A 91 -8.68 -10.95 -6.06
N PRO A 92 -7.46 -10.40 -6.17
CA PRO A 92 -6.37 -11.09 -6.84
C PRO A 92 -6.05 -12.43 -6.15
N THR A 93 -5.78 -13.45 -6.96
CA THR A 93 -5.28 -14.74 -6.49
C THR A 93 -3.88 -14.59 -5.89
N THR A 94 -3.42 -15.58 -5.13
CA THR A 94 -2.06 -15.57 -4.55
C THR A 94 -0.98 -15.38 -5.63
N VAL A 95 -1.13 -16.04 -6.79
CA VAL A 95 -0.19 -15.93 -7.91
C VAL A 95 -0.18 -14.51 -8.48
N GLU A 96 -1.34 -13.88 -8.62
CA GLU A 96 -1.42 -12.49 -9.08
C GLU A 96 -0.85 -11.51 -8.07
N ILE A 97 -1.05 -11.76 -6.76
CA ILE A 97 -0.43 -10.96 -5.69
C ILE A 97 1.10 -11.03 -5.80
N GLU A 98 1.67 -12.22 -5.99
CA GLU A 98 3.11 -12.40 -6.15
C GLU A 98 3.64 -11.62 -7.36
N GLN A 99 2.97 -11.74 -8.52
CA GLN A 99 3.34 -11.01 -9.73
C GLN A 99 3.23 -9.48 -9.56
N MET A 100 2.18 -9.00 -8.88
CA MET A 100 2.01 -7.58 -8.56
C MET A 100 3.16 -7.05 -7.69
N ILE A 101 3.60 -7.84 -6.70
CA ILE A 101 4.71 -7.49 -5.82
C ILE A 101 6.02 -7.42 -6.60
N GLU A 102 6.30 -8.42 -7.43
CA GLU A 102 7.52 -8.47 -8.25
C GLU A 102 7.61 -7.25 -9.17
N GLN A 103 6.54 -6.95 -9.91
CA GLN A 103 6.48 -5.78 -10.80
C GLN A 103 6.61 -4.46 -10.03
N ALA A 104 5.96 -4.33 -8.88
CA ALA A 104 6.06 -3.14 -8.05
C ALA A 104 7.49 -2.92 -7.55
N ILE A 105 8.17 -3.99 -7.11
CA ILE A 105 9.56 -3.91 -6.65
C ILE A 105 10.51 -3.59 -7.80
N GLU A 106 10.33 -4.22 -8.97
CA GLU A 106 11.14 -3.94 -10.16
C GLU A 106 11.08 -2.45 -10.52
N LEU A 107 9.87 -1.90 -10.67
CA LEU A 107 9.67 -0.49 -11.00
C LEU A 107 10.18 0.45 -9.90
N PHE A 108 9.99 0.09 -8.63
CA PHE A 108 10.50 0.84 -7.50
C PHE A 108 12.04 0.92 -7.52
N LEU A 109 12.71 -0.19 -7.80
CA LEU A 109 14.17 -0.27 -7.85
C LEU A 109 14.78 0.42 -9.08
N LEU A 110 14.06 0.53 -10.21
CA LEU A 110 14.51 1.38 -11.31
C LEU A 110 14.75 2.83 -10.86
N LYS A 111 13.93 3.33 -9.93
CA LYS A 111 14.06 4.67 -9.36
C LYS A 111 15.07 4.73 -8.21
N TYR A 112 15.05 3.75 -7.30
CA TYR A 112 15.80 3.80 -6.04
C TYR A 112 16.95 2.78 -5.94
N GLN A 113 17.45 2.26 -7.07
CA GLN A 113 18.67 1.44 -7.08
C GLN A 113 19.84 2.16 -6.38
N PRO A 114 20.69 1.44 -5.63
CA PRO A 114 21.92 2.01 -5.08
C PRO A 114 22.77 2.64 -6.17
N LYS A 115 23.31 3.84 -5.89
CA LYS A 115 24.34 4.45 -6.73
C LYS A 115 25.70 4.08 -6.13
N PHE A 116 26.47 3.30 -6.88
CA PHE A 116 27.86 3.00 -6.58
C PHE A 116 28.78 4.09 -7.14
#